data_AF-K7LVH3-F1
#
_entry.id   AF-K7LVH3-F1
#
_cell.length_a   1.000
_cell.length_b   1.000
_cell.length_c   1.000
_cell.angle_alpha   90.00
_cell.angle_beta   90.00
_cell.angle_gamma   90.00
#
_symmetry.space_group_name_H-M   'P 1'
#
loop_
_entity.id
_entity.type
_entity.pdbx_description
1 polymer ?
#
loop_
_entity_poly.entity_id
_entity_poly.type
_entity_poly.pdbx_seq_one_letter_code
_entity_poly.pdbx_strand_id
1 'polypeptide(L)'
;MISKLGVQLIVLIINSFNSLSVTNLIMINSPKSHIHVNGREGATFSHINISAPGDSPNTDGFDISTSKNIMIEDSTIATDKLKKVFI
;
A
#
# COMPACT_ATOMS: atom_id res chain seq x y z
N MET A 1 8.90 -0.52 -13.21
CA MET A 1 8.64 -1.81 -12.56
C MET A 1 9.52 -1.89 -11.32
N ILE A 2 8.94 -1.81 -10.11
CA ILE A 2 9.67 -2.06 -8.86
C ILE A 2 9.32 -3.49 -8.47
N SER A 3 10.20 -4.45 -8.76
CA SER A 3 9.84 -5.88 -8.76
C SER A 3 10.02 -6.59 -7.42
N LYS A 4 10.81 -6.04 -6.49
CA LYS A 4 11.00 -6.61 -5.15
C LYS A 4 11.76 -5.62 -4.27
N LEU A 5 11.09 -4.99 -3.30
CA LEU A 5 11.80 -4.32 -2.22
C LEU A 5 11.71 -5.24 -1.00
N GLY A 6 12.78 -6.01 -0.73
CA GLY A 6 12.91 -6.85 0.47
C GLY A 6 13.18 -6.04 1.75
N VAL A 7 12.76 -4.78 1.77
CA VAL A 7 12.92 -3.85 2.89
C VAL A 7 11.56 -3.51 3.44
N GLN A 8 11.46 -3.51 4.76
CA GLN A 8 10.32 -2.96 5.48
C GLN A 8 10.25 -1.47 5.17
N LEU A 9 9.33 -1.09 4.27
CA LEU A 9 9.11 0.30 3.93
C LEU A 9 8.28 0.95 5.04
N ILE A 10 8.73 2.11 5.49
CA ILE A 10 8.00 2.93 6.46
C ILE A 10 6.89 3.69 5.74
N VAL A 11 7.16 4.27 4.57
CA VAL A 11 6.17 4.95 3.72
C VAL A 11 6.57 4.74 2.25
N LEU A 12 5.58 4.45 1.38
CA LEU A 12 5.76 4.48 -0.07
C LEU A 12 4.95 5.64 -0.66
N ILE A 13 5.64 6.56 -1.32
CA ILE A 13 5.01 7.67 -2.05
C ILE A 13 5.28 7.49 -3.53
N ILE A 14 4.22 7.41 -4.32
CA ILE A 14 4.30 7.29 -5.77
C ILE A 14 3.66 8.54 -6.38
N ASN A 15 4.46 9.29 -7.15
CA ASN A 15 4.02 10.50 -7.85
C ASN A 15 4.16 10.36 -9.38
N SER A 16 3.24 10.97 -10.13
CA SER A 16 3.38 11.25 -11.57
C SER A 16 3.71 10.05 -12.47
N PHE A 17 3.04 8.91 -12.26
CA PHE A 17 3.18 7.72 -13.10
C PHE A 17 2.15 7.68 -14.25
N ASN A 18 2.50 6.94 -15.31
CA ASN A 18 1.59 6.45 -16.35
C ASN A 18 1.79 4.92 -16.42
N SER A 19 0.79 4.12 -16.03
CA SER A 19 0.91 2.65 -15.97
C SER A 19 2.00 2.16 -15.00
N LEU A 20 1.63 1.97 -13.73
CA LEU A 20 2.50 1.45 -12.68
C LEU A 20 2.09 0.04 -12.25
N SER A 21 3.08 -0.82 -12.00
CA SER A 21 2.87 -2.07 -11.27
C SER A 21 3.81 -2.14 -10.08
N VAL A 22 3.24 -2.41 -8.90
CA VAL A 22 3.93 -2.64 -7.64
C VAL A 22 3.49 -3.98 -7.11
N THR A 23 4.44 -4.84 -6.75
CA THR A 23 4.12 -6.17 -6.24
C THR A 23 5.05 -6.57 -5.10
N ASN A 24 4.57 -7.46 -4.22
CA ASN A 24 5.36 -8.08 -3.16
C ASN A 24 6.00 -7.07 -2.19
N LEU A 25 5.16 -6.23 -1.56
CA LEU A 25 5.60 -5.32 -0.51
C LEU A 25 5.09 -5.75 0.85
N ILE A 26 5.94 -5.59 1.87
CA ILE A 26 5.58 -5.75 3.27
C ILE A 26 5.84 -4.41 3.97
N MET A 27 4.79 -3.85 4.56
CA MET A 27 4.88 -2.62 5.34
C MET A 27 4.35 -2.88 6.75
N ILE A 28 5.17 -2.57 7.76
CA ILE A 28 4.85 -2.85 9.15
C ILE A 28 4.98 -1.56 9.97
N ASN A 29 3.89 -1.21 10.65
CA ASN A 29 3.81 -0.16 11.67
C ASN A 29 4.35 1.20 11.16
N SER A 30 3.81 1.70 10.05
CA SER A 30 4.14 3.04 9.59
C SER A 30 3.70 4.10 10.62
N PRO A 31 4.54 5.12 10.88
CA PRO A 31 4.15 6.28 11.67
C PRO A 31 3.15 7.19 10.93
N LYS A 32 2.77 6.90 9.68
CA LYS A 32 1.75 7.62 8.88
C LYS A 32 0.95 6.63 8.01
N SER A 33 0.22 7.11 7.00
CA SER A 33 -0.37 6.25 5.97
C SER A 33 0.72 5.45 5.25
N HIS A 34 0.42 4.20 4.93
CA HIS A 34 1.42 3.27 4.42
C HIS A 34 1.75 3.52 2.93
N ILE A 35 0.74 3.69 2.08
CA ILE A 35 0.94 3.95 0.65
C ILE A 35 0.16 5.19 0.21
N HIS A 36 0.86 6.16 -0.41
CA HIS A 36 0.26 7.31 -1.09
C HIS A 36 0.39 7.16 -2.60
N VAL A 37 -0.75 7.18 -3.30
CA VAL A 37 -0.82 7.11 -4.76
C VAL A 37 -1.34 8.43 -5.31
N ASN A 38 -0.45 9.21 -5.92
CA ASN A 38 -0.75 10.48 -6.54
C ASN A 38 -0.26 10.48 -8.00
N GLY A 39 -1.07 10.00 -8.94
CA GLY A 39 -0.68 9.95 -10.35
C GLY A 39 -1.86 9.92 -11.29
N ARG A 40 -1.62 9.90 -12.59
CA ARG A 40 -2.69 10.21 -13.56
C ARG A 40 -3.61 9.02 -13.81
N GLU A 41 -3.06 7.87 -14.18
CA GLU A 41 -3.87 6.73 -14.60
C GLU A 41 -3.11 5.40 -14.58
N GLY A 42 -3.81 4.35 -14.14
CA GLY A 42 -3.38 2.97 -14.30
C GLY A 42 -2.30 2.58 -13.30
N ALA A 43 -2.70 2.08 -12.14
CA ALA A 43 -1.76 1.40 -11.25
C ALA A 43 -2.34 0.08 -10.76
N THR A 44 -1.52 -0.96 -10.77
CA THR A 44 -1.83 -2.26 -10.17
C THR A 44 -0.91 -2.51 -8.99
N PHE A 45 -1.51 -2.77 -7.84
CA PHE A 45 -0.83 -3.23 -6.64
C PHE A 45 -1.26 -4.67 -6.37
N SER A 46 -0.30 -5.59 -6.28
CA SER A 46 -0.61 -6.99 -5.95
C SER A 46 0.30 -7.54 -4.86
N HIS A 47 -0.18 -8.52 -4.09
CA HIS A 47 0.64 -9.16 -3.05
C HIS A 47 1.22 -8.14 -2.04
N ILE A 48 0.40 -7.16 -1.65
CA ILE A 48 0.77 -6.12 -0.68
C ILE A 48 0.31 -6.54 0.71
N ASN A 49 1.22 -6.57 1.67
CA ASN A 49 0.93 -6.84 3.07
C ASN A 49 1.19 -5.58 3.90
N ILE A 50 0.13 -4.99 4.44
CA ILE A 50 0.21 -3.84 5.36
C ILE A 50 -0.31 -4.29 6.72
N SER A 51 0.46 -4.01 7.78
CA SER A 51 0.01 -4.27 9.15
C SER A 51 0.54 -3.26 10.15
N ALA A 52 -0.29 -2.83 11.10
CA ALA A 52 0.14 -2.13 12.30
C ALA A 52 -0.43 -2.79 13.58
N PRO A 53 0.16 -2.56 14.76
CA PRO A 53 -0.40 -3.05 16.02
C PRO A 53 -1.73 -2.34 16.34
N GLY A 54 -2.56 -2.94 17.20
CA GLY A 54 -3.90 -2.41 17.51
C GLY A 54 -3.91 -1.07 18.25
N ASP A 55 -2.80 -0.69 18.88
CA ASP A 55 -2.55 0.61 19.51
C ASP A 55 -1.90 1.62 18.56
N SER A 56 -1.69 1.26 17.28
CA SER A 56 -1.21 2.20 16.27
C SER A 56 -2.14 3.41 16.18
N PRO A 57 -1.63 4.64 16.29
CA PRO A 57 -2.45 5.83 16.09
C PRO A 57 -2.90 5.99 14.63
N ASN A 58 -2.30 5.25 13.69
CA ASN A 58 -2.51 5.42 12.26
C ASN A 58 -3.35 4.29 11.67
N THR A 59 -4.20 4.63 10.70
CA THR A 59 -4.95 3.68 9.87
C THR A 59 -4.04 3.02 8.83
N ASP A 60 -4.10 1.69 8.75
CA ASP A 60 -3.42 0.88 7.73
C ASP A 60 -4.15 0.98 6.39
N GLY A 61 -3.43 1.29 5.29
CA GLY A 61 -4.02 1.23 3.95
C GLY A 61 -3.38 2.13 2.90
N PHE A 62 -4.16 2.35 1.83
CA PHE A 62 -3.84 3.20 0.69
C PHE A 62 -4.57 4.54 0.81
N ASP A 63 -3.84 5.65 0.66
CA ASP A 63 -4.41 6.94 0.33
C ASP A 63 -4.24 7.16 -1.19
N ILE A 64 -5.36 7.21 -1.91
CA ILE A 64 -5.39 7.38 -3.36
C ILE A 64 -6.02 8.73 -3.65
N SER A 65 -5.21 9.65 -4.17
CA SER A 65 -5.68 10.97 -4.56
C SER A 65 -5.36 11.25 -6.02
N THR A 66 -6.21 12.02 -6.70
CA THR A 66 -6.00 12.49 -8.09
C THR A 66 -5.71 11.41 -9.14
N SER A 67 -6.01 10.13 -8.84
CA SER A 67 -5.67 8.97 -9.66
C SER A 67 -6.90 8.24 -10.20
N LYS A 68 -6.78 7.61 -11.37
CA LYS A 68 -7.83 6.80 -12.02
C LYS A 68 -7.32 5.40 -12.35
N ASN A 69 -8.23 4.43 -12.43
CA ASN A 69 -7.94 3.04 -12.80
C ASN A 69 -6.86 2.41 -11.90
N ILE A 70 -7.12 2.44 -10.59
CA ILE A 70 -6.25 1.81 -9.59
C ILE A 70 -6.84 0.45 -9.21
N MET A 71 -6.04 -0.59 -9.33
CA MET A 71 -6.36 -1.96 -8.96
C MET A 71 -5.48 -2.38 -7.80
N ILE A 72 -6.10 -2.91 -6.74
CA ILE A 72 -5.42 -3.53 -5.60
C ILE A 72 -6.01 -4.94 -5.51
N GLU A 73 -5.15 -5.95 -5.59
CA GLU A 73 -5.55 -7.36 -5.62
C GLU A 73 -4.57 -8.24 -4.83
N ASP A 74 -5.00 -9.43 -4.43
CA ASP A 74 -4.21 -10.42 -3.71
C ASP A 74 -3.44 -9.84 -2.51
N SER A 75 -4.05 -8.87 -1.82
CA SER A 75 -3.39 -8.04 -0.80
C SER A 75 -4.09 -8.16 0.56
N THR A 76 -3.31 -8.05 1.63
CA THR A 76 -3.79 -8.06 3.02
C THR A 76 -3.50 -6.72 3.68
N ILE A 77 -4.55 -6.06 4.17
CA ILE A 77 -4.45 -4.82 4.95
C ILE A 77 -5.10 -5.04 6.31
N ALA A 78 -4.37 -4.81 7.39
CA ALA A 78 -4.86 -5.12 8.72
C ALA A 78 -4.38 -4.17 9.81
N THR A 79 -5.31 -3.72 10.66
CA THR A 79 -4.98 -3.06 11.93
C THR A 79 -5.22 -4.04 13.05
N ASP A 80 -4.16 -4.34 13.78
CA ASP A 80 -4.05 -5.53 14.62
C ASP A 80 -4.16 -6.82 13.78
N LYS A 81 -3.50 -7.91 14.20
CA LYS A 81 -3.53 -9.19 13.45
C LYS A 81 -4.93 -9.78 13.31
N LEU A 82 -5.93 -9.19 13.96
CA LEU A 82 -7.30 -9.65 14.11
C LEU A 82 -8.29 -9.06 13.10
N LYS A 83 -8.07 -7.84 12.59
CA LYS A 83 -8.99 -7.19 11.64
C LYS A 83 -8.32 -7.05 10.28
N LYS A 84 -8.53 -8.05 9.42
CA LYS A 84 -7.94 -8.10 8.07
C LYS A 84 -9.00 -7.82 7.02
N VAL A 85 -8.68 -6.95 6.08
CA VAL A 85 -9.37 -6.83 4.80
C VAL A 85 -8.51 -7.53 3.76
N PHE A 86 -9.08 -8.53 3.10
CA PHE A 86 -8.49 -9.18 1.93
C PHE A 86 -9.12 -8.54 0.71
N ILE A 87 -8.27 -8.04 -0.19
CA ILE A 87 -8.66 -7.32 -1.41
C ILE A 87 -7.93 -7.97 -2.58
#